data_AF-A0A9X2EEB6-F1
#
_entry.id   AF-A0A9X2EEB6-F1
#
_cell.length_a   1.000
_cell.length_b   1.000
_cell.length_c   1.000
_cell.angle_alpha   90.00
_cell.angle_beta   90.00
_cell.angle_gamma   90.00
#
_symmetry.space_group_name_H-M   'P 1'
#
loop_
_entity.id
_entity.type
_entity.pdbx_description
1 polymer ?
#
loop_
_entity_poly.entity_id
_entity_poly.type
_entity_poly.pdbx_seq_one_letter_code
_entity_poly.pdbx_strand_id
1 'polypeptide(L)'
;MTDPIRQNAINHLLGAHRRSEHQIRESLDLGGEHATAHHIQTLTDCSDLCRVTGDLLDRHSEWALQLCELTARVCTDTAERCDRLGESVCAAVCRAAADACTVYTEQVRTAAEAELLRDDEWLHNGSERLAPGQ
;
A
#
# COMPACT_ATOMS: atom_id res chain seq x y z
N MET A 1 6.96 -17.51 -9.58
CA MET A 1 7.55 -17.06 -8.30
C MET A 1 6.94 -15.71 -8.01
N THR A 2 6.24 -15.56 -6.88
CA THR A 2 5.57 -14.29 -6.53
C THR A 2 6.60 -13.21 -6.24
N ASP A 3 6.36 -11.99 -6.70
CA ASP A 3 7.20 -10.83 -6.43
C ASP A 3 7.31 -10.60 -4.90
N PRO A 4 8.51 -10.65 -4.30
CA PRO A 4 8.68 -10.52 -2.86
C PRO A 4 8.25 -9.14 -2.33
N ILE A 5 8.42 -8.06 -3.10
CA ILE A 5 8.02 -6.71 -2.66
C ILE A 5 6.50 -6.62 -2.60
N ARG A 6 5.81 -7.13 -3.63
CA ARG A 6 4.36 -7.18 -3.61
C ARG A 6 3.83 -8.08 -2.49
N GLN A 7 4.40 -9.27 -2.32
CA GLN A 7 3.96 -10.16 -1.25
C GLN A 7 4.16 -9.52 0.13
N ASN A 8 5.25 -8.78 0.32
CA ASN A 8 5.49 -8.01 1.53
C ASN A 8 4.42 -6.95 1.77
N ALA A 9 4.02 -6.19 0.74
CA ALA A 9 2.94 -5.20 0.83
C ALA A 9 1.60 -5.84 1.21
N ILE A 10 1.23 -6.96 0.56
CA ILE A 10 0.01 -7.73 0.88
C ILE A 10 0.00 -8.12 2.36
N ASN A 11 1.11 -8.67 2.86
CA ASN A 11 1.19 -9.12 4.25
C ASN A 11 0.99 -7.97 5.25
N HIS A 12 1.60 -6.82 4.99
CA HIS A 12 1.47 -5.65 5.86
C HIS A 12 0.07 -5.03 5.79
N LEU A 13 -0.52 -4.92 4.61
CA LEU A 13 -1.88 -4.42 4.42
C LEU A 13 -2.90 -5.29 5.15
N LEU A 14 -2.87 -6.61 4.95
CA LEU A 14 -3.79 -7.51 5.64
C LEU A 14 -3.52 -7.58 7.15
N GLY A 15 -2.28 -7.34 7.58
CA GLY A 15 -1.92 -7.15 8.99
C GLY A 15 -2.55 -5.90 9.59
N ALA A 16 -2.43 -4.75 8.89
CA ALA A 16 -3.01 -3.48 9.31
C ALA A 16 -4.54 -3.52 9.35
N HIS A 17 -5.19 -4.13 8.36
CA HIS A 17 -6.63 -4.36 8.37
C HIS A 17 -7.08 -5.04 9.68
N ARG A 18 -6.52 -6.22 9.99
CA ARG A 18 -6.87 -6.95 11.22
C ARG A 18 -6.56 -6.16 12.49
N ARG A 19 -5.43 -5.44 12.51
CA ARG A 19 -5.03 -4.65 13.68
C ARG A 19 -5.99 -3.48 13.93
N SER A 20 -6.40 -2.77 12.88
CA SER A 20 -7.36 -1.67 12.95
C SER A 20 -8.73 -2.14 13.42
N GLU A 21 -9.23 -3.28 12.92
CA GLU A 21 -10.49 -3.86 13.43
C GLU A 21 -10.41 -4.23 14.91
N HIS A 22 -9.26 -4.75 15.35
CA HIS A 22 -9.03 -5.01 16.77
C HIS A 22 -8.98 -3.72 17.57
N GLN A 23 -8.33 -2.66 17.05
CA GLN A 23 -8.22 -1.37 17.71
C GLN A 23 -9.59 -0.73 17.89
N ILE A 24 -10.48 -0.83 16.89
CA ILE A 24 -11.86 -0.32 17.01
C ILE A 24 -12.55 -0.89 18.26
N ARG A 25 -12.42 -2.20 18.50
CA ARG A 25 -13.02 -2.84 19.68
C ARG A 25 -12.39 -2.34 20.98
N GLU A 26 -11.05 -2.31 21.05
CA GLU A 26 -10.32 -1.80 22.22
C GLU A 26 -10.66 -0.33 22.53
N SER A 27 -10.73 0.52 21.50
CA SER A 27 -11.02 1.95 21.63
C SER A 27 -12.47 2.20 22.08
N LEU A 28 -13.43 1.38 21.62
CA LEU A 28 -14.81 1.42 22.10
C LEU A 28 -14.93 0.99 23.57
N ASP A 29 -14.19 -0.05 23.98
CA ASP A 29 -14.16 -0.51 25.38
C ASP A 29 -13.53 0.54 26.33
N LEU A 30 -12.49 1.24 25.88
CA LEU A 30 -11.84 2.32 26.64
C LEU A 30 -12.72 3.57 26.79
N GLY A 31 -13.53 3.90 25.78
CA GLY A 31 -14.38 5.08 25.82
C GLY A 31 -13.62 6.40 25.66
N GLY A 32 -14.29 7.52 25.98
CA GLY A 32 -13.65 8.85 25.98
C GLY A 32 -13.08 9.27 24.62
N GLU A 33 -11.83 9.74 24.60
CA GLU A 33 -11.16 10.18 23.37
C GLU A 33 -10.94 9.03 22.35
N HIS A 34 -10.80 7.80 22.84
CA HIS A 34 -10.67 6.60 22.02
C HIS A 34 -11.99 6.24 21.31
N ALA A 35 -13.14 6.47 21.94
CA ALA A 35 -14.44 6.14 21.35
C ALA A 35 -15.09 7.30 20.57
N THR A 36 -14.31 8.33 20.19
CA THR A 36 -14.85 9.41 19.36
C THR A 36 -15.25 8.89 17.98
N ALA A 37 -16.39 9.35 17.45
CA ALA A 37 -16.86 8.94 16.13
C ALA A 37 -15.80 9.13 15.04
N HIS A 38 -15.07 10.26 15.10
CA HIS A 38 -13.96 10.54 14.19
C HIS A 38 -12.86 9.48 14.28
N HIS A 39 -12.44 9.07 15.49
CA HIS A 39 -11.38 8.07 15.60
C HIS A 39 -11.80 6.69 15.09
N ILE A 40 -13.02 6.27 15.43
CA ILE A 40 -13.56 5.00 14.97
C ILE A 40 -13.70 4.98 13.45
N GLN A 41 -14.12 6.10 12.84
CA GLN A 41 -14.15 6.26 11.38
C GLN A 41 -12.74 6.16 10.78
N THR A 42 -11.74 6.85 11.35
CA THR A 42 -10.34 6.74 10.89
C THR A 42 -9.86 5.28 10.86
N LEU A 43 -10.08 4.53 11.94
CA LEU A 43 -9.69 3.11 12.01
C LEU A 43 -10.47 2.25 11.02
N THR A 44 -11.76 2.54 10.81
CA THR A 44 -12.63 1.81 9.88
C THR A 44 -12.17 2.02 8.44
N ASP A 45 -11.95 3.26 8.04
CA ASP A 45 -11.48 3.62 6.69
C ASP A 45 -10.10 2.99 6.42
N CYS A 46 -9.18 3.06 7.40
CA CYS A 46 -7.89 2.40 7.30
C CYS A 46 -8.03 0.88 7.14
N SER A 47 -8.90 0.25 7.93
CA SER A 47 -9.16 -1.18 7.86
C SER A 47 -9.66 -1.60 6.48
N ASP A 48 -10.67 -0.91 5.95
CA ASP A 48 -11.28 -1.25 4.66
C ASP A 48 -10.34 -0.99 3.49
N LEU A 49 -9.63 0.15 3.48
CA LEU A 49 -8.65 0.44 2.44
C LEU A 49 -7.50 -0.56 2.45
N CYS A 50 -7.00 -0.93 3.62
CA CYS A 50 -5.97 -1.96 3.73
C CYS A 50 -6.43 -3.30 3.16
N ARG A 51 -7.64 -3.75 3.50
CA ARG A 51 -8.20 -5.00 2.98
C ARG A 51 -8.33 -4.97 1.46
N VAL A 52 -9.02 -3.96 0.92
CA VAL A 52 -9.27 -3.87 -0.53
C VAL A 52 -7.94 -3.75 -1.29
N THR A 53 -7.00 -2.94 -0.83
CA THR A 53 -5.67 -2.82 -1.46
C THR A 53 -4.91 -4.14 -1.45
N GLY A 54 -4.92 -4.87 -0.32
CA GLY A 54 -4.31 -6.20 -0.23
C GLY A 54 -4.90 -7.18 -1.26
N ASP A 55 -6.24 -7.22 -1.37
CA ASP A 55 -6.94 -8.07 -2.33
C ASP A 55 -6.65 -7.68 -3.79
N LEU A 56 -6.56 -6.37 -4.09
CA LEU A 56 -6.21 -5.86 -5.41
C LEU A 56 -4.78 -6.23 -5.80
N LEU A 57 -3.84 -6.11 -4.87
CA LEU A 57 -2.48 -6.56 -5.07
C LEU A 57 -2.48 -8.05 -5.37
N ASP A 58 -3.10 -8.89 -4.53
CA ASP A 58 -3.10 -10.35 -4.67
C ASP A 58 -3.58 -10.83 -6.04
N ARG A 59 -4.57 -10.16 -6.63
CA ARG A 59 -5.11 -10.49 -7.96
C ARG A 59 -4.51 -9.72 -9.13
N HIS A 60 -3.38 -9.04 -8.95
CA HIS A 60 -2.70 -8.28 -10.02
C HIS A 60 -3.58 -7.19 -10.67
N SER A 61 -4.44 -6.53 -9.89
CA SER A 61 -5.34 -5.51 -10.43
C SER A 61 -4.57 -4.28 -10.95
N GLU A 62 -4.97 -3.73 -12.09
CA GLU A 62 -4.42 -2.46 -12.62
C GLU A 62 -4.59 -1.29 -11.63
N TRP A 63 -5.68 -1.31 -10.86
CA TRP A 63 -5.99 -0.31 -9.82
C TRP A 63 -5.11 -0.40 -8.57
N ALA A 64 -4.29 -1.45 -8.42
CA ALA A 64 -3.55 -1.70 -7.19
C ALA A 64 -2.52 -0.58 -6.91
N LEU A 65 -1.91 0.00 -7.94
CA LEU A 65 -0.93 1.09 -7.79
C LEU A 65 -1.57 2.32 -7.11
N GLN A 66 -2.64 2.85 -7.71
CA GLN A 66 -3.33 4.04 -7.22
C GLN A 66 -3.92 3.83 -5.83
N LEU A 67 -4.46 2.62 -5.58
CA LEU A 67 -5.03 2.32 -4.27
C LEU A 67 -3.95 2.15 -3.18
N CYS A 68 -2.77 1.62 -3.51
CA CYS A 68 -1.66 1.58 -2.55
C CYS A 68 -1.19 2.98 -2.16
N GLU A 69 -1.11 3.91 -3.12
CA GLU A 69 -0.74 5.31 -2.84
C GLU A 69 -1.74 6.01 -1.91
N LEU A 70 -3.04 5.82 -2.14
CA LEU A 70 -4.06 6.33 -1.23
C LEU A 70 -3.98 5.66 0.14
N THR A 71 -3.83 4.34 0.18
CA THR A 71 -3.77 3.58 1.43
C THR A 71 -2.55 3.96 2.25
N ALA A 72 -1.40 4.21 1.62
CA ALA A 72 -0.21 4.68 2.33
C ALA A 72 -0.47 5.98 3.10
N ARG A 73 -1.14 6.95 2.48
CA ARG A 73 -1.52 8.21 3.14
C ARG A 73 -2.47 7.98 4.31
N VAL A 74 -3.51 7.17 4.12
CA VAL A 74 -4.49 6.86 5.19
C VAL A 74 -3.82 6.11 6.35
N CYS A 75 -2.92 5.18 6.06
CA CYS A 75 -2.14 4.46 7.07
C CYS A 75 -1.24 5.42 7.87
N THR A 76 -0.58 6.37 7.23
CA THR A 76 0.22 7.40 7.92
C THR A 76 -0.65 8.25 8.84
N ASP A 77 -1.76 8.79 8.35
CA ASP A 77 -2.68 9.61 9.15
C ASP A 77 -3.26 8.83 10.34
N THR A 78 -3.61 7.56 10.10
CA THR A 78 -4.09 6.65 11.14
C THR A 78 -3.02 6.39 12.19
N ALA A 79 -1.78 6.14 11.77
CA ALA A 79 -0.69 5.88 12.68
C ALA A 79 -0.42 7.08 13.61
N GLU A 80 -0.39 8.29 13.06
CA GLU A 80 -0.22 9.51 13.86
C GLU A 80 -1.36 9.70 14.86
N ARG A 81 -2.60 9.38 14.46
CA ARG A 81 -3.75 9.45 15.37
C ARG A 81 -3.65 8.43 16.50
N CYS A 82 -3.30 7.18 16.18
CA CYS A 82 -3.09 6.13 17.17
C CYS A 82 -1.96 6.49 18.15
N ASP A 83 -0.84 7.05 17.68
CA ASP A 83 0.24 7.50 18.57
C ASP A 83 -0.23 8.56 19.57
N ARG A 84 -1.03 9.55 19.13
CA ARG A 84 -1.58 10.58 20.03
C ARG A 84 -2.47 10.01 21.12
N LEU A 85 -3.12 8.88 20.86
CA LEU A 85 -3.96 8.15 21.81
C LEU A 85 -3.19 7.07 22.57
N GLY A 86 -1.88 6.90 22.35
CA GLY A 86 -1.08 5.86 23.00
C GLY A 86 -1.30 4.44 22.45
N GLU A 87 -1.98 4.30 21.31
CA GLU A 87 -2.30 3.04 20.64
C GLU A 87 -1.12 2.53 19.78
N SER A 88 0.04 2.42 20.42
CA SER A 88 1.35 2.21 19.79
C SER A 88 1.43 1.01 18.85
N VAL A 89 0.76 -0.11 19.17
CA VAL A 89 0.74 -1.31 18.30
C VAL A 89 -0.01 -1.02 17.00
N CYS A 90 -1.15 -0.34 17.07
CA CYS A 90 -1.89 0.05 15.86
C CYS A 90 -1.08 1.01 15.01
N ALA A 91 -0.45 2.01 15.65
CA ALA A 91 0.39 2.97 14.96
C ALA A 91 1.58 2.32 14.24
N ALA A 92 2.28 1.40 14.90
CA ALA A 92 3.43 0.70 14.31
C ALA A 92 3.03 -0.14 13.09
N VAL A 93 1.93 -0.88 13.17
CA VAL A 93 1.44 -1.71 12.06
C VAL A 93 0.98 -0.84 10.88
N CYS A 94 0.30 0.28 11.14
CA CYS A 94 -0.12 1.20 10.09
C CYS A 94 1.09 1.84 9.38
N ARG A 95 2.13 2.26 10.11
CA ARG A 95 3.39 2.75 9.51
C ARG A 95 4.01 1.71 8.58
N ALA A 96 4.14 0.48 9.05
CA ALA A 96 4.73 -0.58 8.25
C ALA A 96 3.93 -0.87 6.96
N ALA A 97 2.59 -0.76 7.00
CA ALA A 97 1.76 -0.85 5.81
C ALA A 97 1.94 0.34 4.86
N ALA A 98 2.06 1.56 5.38
CA ALA A 98 2.35 2.74 4.58
C ALA A 98 3.70 2.64 3.85
N ASP A 99 4.74 2.23 4.57
CA ASP A 99 6.08 2.04 4.02
C ASP A 99 6.08 0.94 2.94
N ALA A 100 5.42 -0.19 3.21
CA ALA A 100 5.35 -1.28 2.25
C ALA A 100 4.60 -0.90 0.96
N CYS A 101 3.53 -0.10 1.06
CA CYS A 101 2.86 0.44 -0.12
C CYS A 101 3.76 1.42 -0.89
N THR A 102 4.49 2.29 -0.19
CA THR A 102 5.42 3.23 -0.82
C THR A 102 6.47 2.49 -1.63
N VAL A 103 7.14 1.50 -1.02
CA VAL A 103 8.14 0.67 -1.69
C VAL A 103 7.56 -0.06 -2.91
N TYR A 104 6.36 -0.62 -2.79
CA TYR A 104 5.69 -1.27 -3.93
C TYR A 104 5.42 -0.28 -5.08
N THR A 105 4.92 0.92 -4.76
CA THR A 105 4.60 1.93 -5.79
C THR A 105 5.85 2.43 -6.52
N GLU A 106 6.96 2.62 -5.80
CA GLU A 106 8.25 3.00 -6.36
C GLU A 106 8.82 1.92 -7.29
N GLN A 107 8.73 0.65 -6.88
CA GLN A 107 9.16 -0.47 -7.71
C GLN A 107 8.37 -0.52 -9.03
N VAL A 108 7.05 -0.40 -8.98
CA VAL A 108 6.18 -0.45 -10.16
C VAL A 108 6.49 0.70 -11.11
N ARG A 109 6.68 1.93 -10.60
CA ARG A 109 7.06 3.08 -11.41
C ARG A 109 8.43 2.90 -12.07
N THR A 110 9.41 2.45 -11.31
CA THR A 110 10.76 2.17 -11.83
C THR A 110 10.73 1.11 -12.93
N ALA A 111 9.91 0.06 -12.75
CA ALA A 111 9.74 -0.98 -13.76
C ALA A 111 9.11 -0.44 -15.06
N ALA A 112 8.09 0.43 -14.93
CA ALA A 112 7.44 1.07 -16.07
C ALA A 112 8.40 2.04 -16.81
N GLU A 113 9.18 2.83 -16.08
CA GLU A 113 10.21 3.71 -16.66
C GLU A 113 11.28 2.90 -17.41
N ALA A 114 11.76 1.80 -16.81
CA ALA A 114 12.73 0.92 -17.46
C ALA A 114 12.16 0.23 -18.71
N GLU A 115 10.86 -0.03 -18.76
CA GLU A 115 10.19 -0.57 -19.95
C GLU A 115 10.13 0.46 -21.08
N LEU A 116 9.75 1.71 -20.77
CA LEU A 116 9.77 2.82 -21.73
C LEU A 116 11.17 3.06 -22.30
N LEU A 117 12.21 3.05 -21.45
CA LEU A 117 13.59 3.20 -21.91
C LEU A 117 14.04 2.07 -22.84
N ARG A 118 13.63 0.82 -22.55
CA ARG A 118 13.93 -0.33 -23.43
C ARG A 118 13.23 -0.20 -24.77
N ASP A 119 11.98 0.26 -24.77
CA ASP A 119 11.21 0.48 -26.00
C ASP A 119 11.84 1.60 -26.84
N ASP A 120 12.25 2.71 -26.21
CA ASP A 120 12.99 3.78 -26.87
C ASP A 120 14.34 3.30 -27.43
N GLU A 121 15.14 2.55 -26.66
CA GLU A 121 16.39 1.96 -27.15
C GLU A 121 16.16 1.01 -28.33
N TRP A 122 15.08 0.23 -28.31
CA TRP A 122 14.71 -0.63 -29.43
C TRP A 122 14.28 0.18 -30.66
N LEU A 123 13.54 1.28 -30.50
CA LEU A 123 13.19 2.16 -31.61
C LEU A 123 14.44 2.80 -32.24
N HIS A 124 15.40 3.23 -31.43
CA HIS A 124 16.62 3.89 -31.90
C HIS A 124 17.65 2.89 -32.49
N ASN A 125 17.92 1.78 -31.81
CA ASN A 125 19.00 0.84 -32.17
C ASN A 125 18.50 -0.45 -32.86
N GLY A 126 17.20 -0.74 -32.77
CA GLY A 126 16.58 -1.93 -33.38
C GLY A 126 16.18 -1.73 -34.83
N SER A 127 15.97 -0.49 -35.28
CA SER A 127 15.68 -0.17 -36.69
C SER A 127 16.83 -0.53 -37.64
N GLU A 128 18.08 -0.52 -37.17
CA GLU A 128 19.27 -0.87 -37.96
C GLU A 128 19.44 -2.39 -38.19
N ARG A 129 18.84 -3.25 -37.35
CA ARG A 129 18.95 -4.73 -37.47
C ARG A 129 17.93 -5.37 -38.42
N LEU A 130 16.99 -4.60 -38.96
CA LEU A 130 15.98 -5.08 -39.92
C LEU A 130 16.33 -4.77 -41.38
N ALA A 131 17.51 -4.21 -41.66
CA ALA A 131 17.99 -4.15 -43.05
C ALA A 131 18.20 -5.59 -43.55
N PRO A 132 17.43 -6.06 -44.56
CA PRO A 132 17.66 -7.39 -45.13
C PRO A 132 19.09 -7.41 -45.69
N GLY A 133 19.85 -8.45 -45.30
CA GLY A 133 21.23 -8.64 -45.71
C GLY A 133 21.42 -8.45 -47.22
N GLN A 134 22.32 -7.53 -47.56
CA GLN A 134 22.93 -7.46 -48.88
C GLN A 134 23.96 -8.58 -49.07
#